data_AF-A0A3C1BCA2-F1
#
_entry.id   AF-A0A3C1BCA2-F1
#
_cell.length_a   1.000
_cell.length_b   1.000
_cell.length_c   1.000
_cell.angle_alpha   90.00
_cell.angle_beta   90.00
_cell.angle_gamma   90.00
#
_symmetry.space_group_name_H-M   'P 1'
#
loop_
_entity.id
_entity.type
_entity.pdbx_description
1 polymer ?
#
loop_
_entity_poly.entity_id
_entity_poly.type
_entity_poly.pdbx_seq_one_letter_code
_entity_poly.pdbx_strand_id
1 'polypeptide(L)'
;MMKAIVLNVFITCFIVQAANANVLTLPQTKIIKEGKYTLTFINYAATLDPAWQQKMIKTFFIVYPELAKTYNKKTAKEVTFVIDTTYKGVAGTDSGRVTY
;
A
#
# COMPACT_ATOMS: atom_id res chain seq x y z
N MET A 1 44.84 -25.83 23.71
CA MET A 1 43.91 -26.43 22.74
C MET A 1 42.42 -26.21 23.07
N MET A 2 42.04 -25.59 24.20
CA MET A 2 40.63 -25.29 24.54
C MET A 2 40.08 -24.00 23.90
N LYS A 3 40.93 -23.06 23.45
CA LYS A 3 40.48 -21.75 22.92
C LYS A 3 39.94 -21.78 21.48
N ALA A 4 40.31 -22.78 20.68
CA ALA A 4 39.88 -22.88 19.28
C ALA A 4 38.47 -23.49 19.12
N ILE A 5 38.00 -24.27 20.10
CA ILE A 5 36.65 -24.86 20.09
C ILE A 5 35.60 -23.80 20.41
N VAL A 6 35.91 -22.86 21.30
CA VAL A 6 34.96 -21.79 21.69
C VAL A 6 34.69 -20.82 20.53
N LEU A 7 35.68 -20.54 19.68
CA LEU A 7 35.51 -19.64 18.53
C LEU A 7 34.62 -20.23 17.43
N ASN A 8 34.60 -21.56 17.27
CA ASN A 8 33.80 -22.25 16.25
C ASN A 8 32.35 -22.53 16.68
N VAL A 9 32.04 -22.41 17.97
CA VAL A 9 30.66 -22.51 18.49
C VAL A 9 29.92 -21.18 18.36
N PHE A 10 30.63 -20.05 18.29
CA PHE A 10 30.01 -18.74 18.07
C PHE A 10 29.68 -18.43 16.60
N ILE A 11 30.33 -19.08 15.63
CA ILE A 11 30.08 -18.84 14.19
C ILE A 11 28.87 -19.63 13.65
N THR A 12 28.50 -20.75 14.26
CA THR A 12 27.35 -21.56 13.82
C THR A 12 26.02 -21.15 14.44
N CYS A 13 26.00 -20.29 15.45
CA CYS A 13 24.75 -19.83 16.09
C CYS A 13 24.07 -18.64 15.36
N PHE A 14 24.70 -18.06 14.33
CA PHE A 14 24.08 -17.01 13.51
C PHE A 14 23.41 -17.52 12.22
N ILE A 15 23.53 -18.81 11.89
CA ILE A 15 23.00 -19.35 10.62
C ILE A 15 21.63 -20.05 10.80
N VAL A 16 21.11 -20.15 12.02
CA VAL A 16 19.80 -20.77 12.27
C VAL A 16 18.99 -19.88 13.20
N GLN A 17 18.43 -18.82 12.63
CA GLN A 17 17.28 -18.10 13.18
C GLN A 17 16.55 -17.32 12.08
N ALA A 18 16.23 -17.99 10.97
CA ALA A 18 15.09 -17.60 10.15
C ALA A 18 13.82 -18.22 10.76
N ALA A 19 13.53 -17.88 12.02
CA ALA A 19 12.29 -18.28 12.67
C ALA A 19 11.20 -17.35 12.16
N ASN A 20 10.38 -17.87 11.24
CA ASN A 20 9.04 -17.42 10.84
C ASN A 20 8.62 -16.08 11.44
N ALA A 21 9.11 -14.98 10.87
CA ALA A 21 8.52 -13.69 11.14
C ALA A 21 7.15 -13.70 10.44
N ASN A 22 6.08 -13.91 11.22
CA ASN A 22 4.79 -13.35 10.88
C ASN A 22 4.97 -11.83 10.92
N VAL A 23 5.60 -11.28 9.88
CA VAL A 23 5.66 -9.84 9.68
C VAL A 23 4.21 -9.44 9.48
N LEU A 24 3.62 -8.84 10.51
CA LEU A 24 2.39 -8.07 10.37
C LEU A 24 2.72 -6.97 9.35
N THR A 25 2.45 -7.24 8.08
CA THR A 25 2.60 -6.29 7.00
C THR A 25 1.56 -5.21 7.24
N LEU A 26 2.00 -4.09 7.79
CA LEU A 26 1.15 -2.94 7.95
C LEU A 26 0.68 -2.46 6.57
N PRO A 27 -0.54 -1.93 6.47
CA PRO A 27 -1.04 -1.41 5.21
C PRO A 27 -0.10 -0.32 4.69
N GLN A 28 0.22 -0.39 3.41
CA GLN A 28 1.03 0.66 2.79
C GLN A 28 0.14 1.86 2.49
N THR A 29 0.47 3.01 3.06
CA THR A 29 -0.24 4.27 2.81
C THR A 29 0.64 5.21 1.99
N LYS A 30 0.10 5.74 0.89
CA LYS A 30 0.73 6.79 0.09
C LYS A 30 -0.22 7.98 -0.02
N ILE A 31 0.28 9.19 0.22
CA ILE A 31 -0.46 10.43 0.02
C ILE A 31 0.19 11.17 -1.15
N ILE A 32 -0.56 11.36 -2.22
CA ILE A 32 -0.09 11.99 -3.45
C ILE A 32 -0.93 13.24 -3.70
N LYS A 33 -0.28 14.35 -4.06
CA LYS A 33 -0.95 15.62 -4.36
C LYS A 33 -0.57 16.06 -5.77
N GLU A 34 -1.57 16.36 -6.60
CA GLU A 34 -1.37 17.00 -7.90
C GLU A 34 -2.37 18.14 -8.09
N GLY A 35 -1.84 19.35 -8.20
CA GLY A 35 -2.65 20.57 -8.24
C GLY A 35 -3.55 20.68 -7.00
N LYS A 36 -4.87 20.72 -7.22
CA LYS A 36 -5.87 20.82 -6.14
C LYS A 36 -6.40 19.47 -5.64
N TYR A 37 -5.93 18.35 -6.19
CA TYR A 37 -6.43 17.02 -5.82
C TYR A 37 -5.40 16.28 -4.98
N THR A 38 -5.88 15.59 -3.94
CA THR A 38 -5.09 14.71 -3.07
C THR A 38 -5.68 13.31 -3.12
N LEU A 39 -4.83 12.31 -3.34
CA LEU A 39 -5.16 10.90 -3.25
C LEU A 39 -4.43 10.27 -2.07
N THR A 40 -5.17 9.75 -1.10
CA THR A 40 -4.65 8.86 -0.05
C THR A 40 -4.90 7.43 -0.49
N PHE A 41 -3.87 6.71 -0.90
CA PHE A 41 -3.93 5.31 -1.32
C PHE A 41 -3.50 4.40 -0.16
N ILE A 42 -4.43 3.60 0.36
CA ILE A 42 -4.21 2.64 1.45
C ILE A 42 -4.27 1.23 0.87
N ASN A 43 -3.20 0.47 1.01
CA ASN A 43 -3.09 -0.87 0.46
C ASN A 43 -2.97 -1.93 1.55
N TYR A 44 -4.03 -2.71 1.78
CA TYR A 44 -4.00 -3.89 2.65
C TYR A 44 -3.50 -5.16 1.92
N ALA A 45 -3.35 -5.13 0.59
CA ALA A 45 -2.81 -6.24 -0.19
C ALA A 45 -1.28 -6.16 -0.30
N ALA A 46 -0.58 -6.88 0.59
CA ALA A 46 0.89 -6.94 0.59
C ALA A 46 1.52 -7.48 -0.71
N THR A 47 0.74 -8.21 -1.50
CA THR A 47 1.16 -8.82 -2.77
C THR A 47 0.77 -8.01 -4.01
N LEU A 48 0.16 -6.84 -3.84
CA LEU A 48 -0.17 -5.97 -4.98
C LEU A 48 1.11 -5.57 -5.71
N ASP A 49 1.15 -5.87 -7.01
CA ASP A 49 2.26 -5.47 -7.87
C ASP A 49 2.44 -3.94 -7.82
N PRO A 50 3.64 -3.43 -7.48
CA PRO A 50 3.94 -2.00 -7.44
C PRO A 50 3.62 -1.27 -8.75
N ALA A 51 3.77 -1.92 -9.92
CA ALA A 51 3.45 -1.33 -11.22
C ALA A 51 1.94 -1.11 -11.38
N TRP A 52 1.13 -2.05 -10.89
CA TRP A 52 -0.33 -1.90 -10.86
C TRP A 52 -0.77 -0.79 -9.92
N GLN A 53 -0.19 -0.71 -8.72
CA GLN A 53 -0.46 0.40 -7.79
C GLN A 53 -0.15 1.76 -8.44
N GLN A 54 1.01 1.89 -9.10
CA GLN A 54 1.38 3.12 -9.80
C GLN A 54 0.40 3.46 -10.93
N LYS A 55 -0.02 2.46 -11.71
CA LYS A 55 -1.00 2.64 -12.78
C LYS A 55 -2.34 3.14 -12.24
N MET A 56 -2.82 2.62 -11.11
CA MET A 56 -4.08 3.08 -10.48
C MET A 56 -3.98 4.54 -10.04
N ILE A 57 -2.89 4.91 -9.36
CA ILE A 57 -2.64 6.30 -8.93
C ILE A 57 -2.58 7.23 -10.14
N LYS A 58 -1.82 6.87 -11.18
CA LYS A 58 -1.74 7.66 -12.42
C LYS A 58 -3.10 7.84 -13.09
N THR A 59 -3.88 6.76 -13.15
CA THR A 59 -5.22 6.79 -13.76
C THR A 59 -6.15 7.72 -12.99
N PHE A 60 -6.08 7.75 -11.66
CA PHE A 60 -6.85 8.70 -10.84
C PHE A 60 -6.57 10.14 -11.25
N PHE A 61 -5.30 10.54 -11.34
CA PHE A 61 -4.94 11.92 -11.67
C PHE A 61 -5.19 12.31 -13.13
N ILE A 62 -5.31 11.35 -14.04
CA ILE A 62 -5.76 11.61 -15.41
C ILE A 62 -7.28 11.79 -15.47
N VAL A 63 -8.03 10.87 -14.86
CA VAL A 63 -9.48 10.75 -15.09
C VAL A 63 -10.28 11.62 -14.12
N TYR A 64 -9.95 11.64 -12.84
CA TYR A 64 -10.75 12.31 -11.82
C TYR A 64 -10.89 13.83 -12.04
N PRO A 65 -9.85 14.57 -12.45
CA PRO A 65 -10.00 16.00 -12.77
C PRO A 65 -10.97 16.28 -13.92
N GLU A 66 -10.96 15.44 -14.96
CA GLU A 66 -11.87 15.57 -16.11
C GLU A 66 -13.32 15.27 -15.71
N LEU A 67 -13.53 14.21 -14.92
CA LEU A 67 -14.87 13.90 -14.38
C LEU A 67 -15.38 15.01 -13.45
N ALA A 68 -14.53 15.55 -12.59
CA ALA A 68 -14.87 16.67 -11.72
C ALA A 68 -15.25 17.92 -12.53
N LYS A 69 -14.54 18.21 -13.63
CA LYS A 69 -14.83 19.35 -14.50
C LYS A 69 -16.19 19.18 -15.20
N THR A 70 -16.48 17.98 -15.68
CA THR A 70 -17.67 17.66 -16.47
C THR A 70 -18.92 17.54 -15.60
N TYR A 71 -18.85 16.80 -14.49
CA TYR A 71 -20.05 16.38 -13.75
C TYR A 71 -20.26 17.14 -12.44
N ASN A 72 -19.19 17.47 -11.70
CA ASN A 72 -19.33 18.20 -10.44
C ASN A 72 -18.04 18.92 -10.02
N LYS A 73 -17.94 20.22 -10.33
CA LYS A 73 -16.76 21.03 -9.97
C LYS A 73 -16.53 21.13 -8.46
N LYS A 74 -17.60 20.96 -7.66
CA LYS A 74 -17.59 20.96 -6.19
C LYS A 74 -17.32 19.57 -5.59
N THR A 75 -17.01 18.54 -6.40
CA THR A 75 -16.64 17.22 -5.88
C THR A 75 -15.44 17.29 -4.94
N ALA A 76 -15.34 16.29 -4.06
CA ALA A 76 -14.26 16.12 -3.10
C ALA A 76 -12.89 16.30 -3.75
N LYS A 77 -12.02 17.06 -3.09
CA LYS A 77 -10.64 17.32 -3.52
C LYS A 77 -9.65 16.37 -2.86
N GLU A 78 -10.04 15.78 -1.75
CA GLU A 78 -9.32 14.75 -1.05
C GLU A 78 -10.10 13.45 -1.21
N VAL A 79 -9.44 12.43 -1.76
CA VAL A 79 -10.04 11.13 -2.03
C VAL A 79 -9.18 10.07 -1.38
N THR A 80 -9.80 9.13 -0.67
CA THR A 80 -9.11 7.98 -0.09
C THR A 80 -9.45 6.73 -0.89
N PHE A 81 -8.46 6.10 -1.49
CA PHE A 81 -8.62 4.84 -2.22
C PHE A 81 -8.05 3.70 -1.37
N VAL A 82 -8.88 2.72 -1.04
CA VAL A 82 -8.52 1.60 -0.17
C VAL A 82 -8.58 0.30 -0.96
N ILE A 83 -7.46 -0.43 -1.00
CA ILE A 83 -7.41 -1.83 -1.43
C ILE A 83 -7.65 -2.69 -0.19
N ASP A 84 -8.86 -3.21 -0.06
CA ASP A 84 -9.32 -4.03 1.05
C ASP A 84 -9.56 -5.47 0.59
N THR A 85 -8.65 -6.37 0.97
CA THR A 85 -8.71 -7.79 0.58
C THR A 85 -9.91 -8.55 1.16
N THR A 86 -10.59 -7.96 2.14
CA THR A 86 -11.79 -8.53 2.77
C THR A 86 -13.08 -8.07 2.10
N TYR A 87 -13.04 -6.99 1.32
CA TYR A 87 -14.19 -6.50 0.59
C TYR A 87 -14.61 -7.48 -0.51
N LYS A 88 -15.89 -7.82 -0.57
CA LYS A 88 -16.46 -8.81 -1.51
C LYS A 88 -17.40 -8.19 -2.55
N GLY A 89 -17.56 -6.87 -2.53
CA GLY A 89 -18.38 -6.13 -3.46
C GLY A 89 -17.65 -5.74 -4.74
N VAL A 90 -18.38 -5.14 -5.67
CA VAL A 90 -17.77 -4.33 -6.74
C VAL A 90 -17.37 -2.98 -6.15
N ALA A 91 -16.29 -2.36 -6.66
CA ALA A 91 -15.75 -1.09 -6.16
C ALA A 91 -16.84 -0.11 -5.69
N GLY A 92 -16.80 0.24 -4.41
CA GLY A 92 -17.80 1.08 -3.76
C GLY A 92 -17.26 2.47 -3.46
N THR A 93 -18.10 3.49 -3.60
CA THR A 93 -17.74 4.88 -3.28
C THR A 93 -18.70 5.49 -2.28
N ASP A 94 -18.18 6.05 -1.20
CA ASP A 94 -18.94 6.83 -0.23
C ASP A 94 -18.05 7.90 0.41
N SER A 95 -18.56 9.11 0.59
CA SER A 95 -17.92 10.18 1.37
C SER A 95 -16.45 10.46 0.97
N GLY A 96 -16.14 10.40 -0.33
CA GLY A 96 -14.77 10.60 -0.85
C GLY A 96 -13.84 9.40 -0.64
N ARG A 97 -14.35 8.27 -0.15
CA ARG A 97 -13.63 7.02 0.00
C ARG A 97 -14.06 6.02 -1.07
N VAL A 98 -13.08 5.43 -1.76
CA VAL A 98 -13.23 4.32 -2.70
C VAL A 98 -12.71 3.05 -2.02
N THR A 99 -13.50 1.98 -1.99
CA THR A 99 -13.07 0.67 -1.47
C THR A 99 -13.13 -0.36 -2.58
N TYR A 100 -12.05 -1.11 -2.74
CA TYR A 100 -11.88 -2.16 -3.73
C TYR A 100 -11.31 -3.42 -3.09
#